data_AF-A0A7R9VCV8-F1
#
_entry.id   AF-A0A7R9VCV8-F1
#
_cell.length_a   1.000
_cell.length_b   1.000
_cell.length_c   1.000
_cell.angle_alpha   90.00
_cell.angle_beta   90.00
_cell.angle_gamma   90.00
#
_symmetry.space_group_name_H-M   'P 1'
#
loop_
_entity.id
_entity.type
_entity.pdbx_description
1 polymer ?
#
loop_
_entity_poly.entity_id
_entity_poly.type
_entity_poly.pdbx_seq_one_letter_code
_entity_poly.pdbx_strand_id
1 'polypeptide(L)'
;RCETLAGGAGGSDTDSLPEQHQQASSTRRPAAQLSLLGRRFHVVTSMMILLKVLDEYLMLQEAVPLFGADMAQRAVQLIKNFNTRTAHLVLGAGAMSSAGLKSISAKHLAVSCQAIHLLALLLPRLRSGLVMLVPTQRWPLLLPEFDRVGQDLSTHMDEIHTKLVDIMQDRLQLAAKQLVAESAGWGEQGGGTSEPSSLIGDAVRGLVKSLSTLRSVLTPILQQEEVAYIFGRVASLYSETLAHALDSLTPQGEVWEERRKVHTMYLLQCLSEMPMDPSVKSAYTSRLFTFYVKHYGALDGPNRPSANVSPPKQQEQQQHQEQQQEQQQQQQQE
;
A
#
# COMPACT_ATOMS: atom_id res chain seq x y z
N ARG A 1 8.55 -33.94 13.57
CA ARG A 1 8.82 -35.36 13.27
C ARG A 1 8.07 -35.70 11.98
N CYS A 2 8.77 -35.72 10.86
CA CYS A 2 8.45 -36.42 9.61
C CYS A 2 9.66 -36.19 8.69
N GLU A 3 10.49 -37.21 8.62
CA GLU A 3 11.65 -37.32 7.72
C GLU A 3 11.21 -38.11 6.50
N THR A 4 11.73 -37.78 5.32
CA THR A 4 12.07 -38.77 4.29
C THR A 4 13.22 -38.23 3.44
N LEU A 5 14.22 -39.09 3.21
CA LEU A 5 15.53 -38.85 2.61
C LEU A 5 15.66 -39.57 1.26
N ALA A 6 16.71 -39.17 0.53
CA ALA A 6 17.41 -39.80 -0.61
C ALA A 6 16.79 -39.57 -2.01
N GLY A 7 17.52 -39.28 -3.10
CA GLY A 7 18.98 -39.21 -3.37
C GLY A 7 19.30 -39.92 -4.70
N GLY A 8 20.07 -39.32 -5.62
CA GLY A 8 20.62 -39.99 -6.82
C GLY A 8 20.80 -39.12 -8.07
N ALA A 9 21.92 -39.28 -8.78
CA ALA A 9 22.57 -38.29 -9.67
C ALA A 9 22.60 -38.65 -11.18
N GLY A 10 22.78 -37.62 -12.04
CA GLY A 10 23.73 -37.62 -13.19
C GLY A 10 23.23 -37.93 -14.62
N GLY A 11 23.52 -37.02 -15.58
CA GLY A 11 23.70 -37.33 -17.01
C GLY A 11 22.95 -36.44 -18.01
N SER A 12 23.69 -35.81 -18.94
CA SER A 12 23.32 -34.77 -19.91
C SER A 12 22.87 -35.28 -21.30
N ASP A 13 21.96 -34.56 -21.98
CA ASP A 13 22.17 -33.84 -23.25
C ASP A 13 20.86 -33.56 -24.05
N THR A 14 20.75 -32.28 -24.45
CA THR A 14 20.03 -31.60 -25.56
C THR A 14 18.85 -32.27 -26.30
N ASP A 15 17.68 -31.60 -26.40
CA ASP A 15 17.30 -30.70 -27.53
C ASP A 15 15.81 -30.26 -27.46
N SER A 16 15.59 -28.96 -27.70
CA SER A 16 14.42 -28.19 -28.21
C SER A 16 12.94 -28.64 -28.04
N LEU A 17 12.19 -27.84 -27.24
CA LEU A 17 10.78 -27.32 -27.33
C LEU A 17 9.69 -28.07 -28.14
N PRO A 18 8.39 -28.10 -27.72
CA PRO A 18 7.68 -26.96 -27.09
C PRO A 18 6.78 -27.31 -25.87
N GLU A 19 6.80 -26.47 -24.84
CA GLU A 19 5.97 -26.63 -23.62
C GLU A 19 4.54 -26.13 -23.81
N GLN A 20 3.59 -27.07 -23.75
CA GLN A 20 2.18 -26.80 -23.45
C GLN A 20 1.88 -27.13 -21.98
N HIS A 21 1.14 -26.21 -21.35
CA HIS A 21 0.27 -26.36 -20.18
C HIS A 21 0.88 -26.74 -18.81
N GLN A 22 0.85 -25.78 -17.89
CA GLN A 22 0.07 -25.96 -16.65
C GLN A 22 -0.20 -24.63 -15.92
N GLN A 23 -1.41 -24.10 -16.12
CA GLN A 23 -2.04 -23.22 -15.15
C GLN A 23 -2.39 -24.07 -13.92
N ALA A 24 -1.50 -24.10 -12.94
CA ALA A 24 -1.82 -24.58 -11.61
C ALA A 24 -2.79 -23.57 -10.96
N SER A 25 -4.07 -23.94 -10.94
CA SER A 25 -5.10 -23.32 -10.09
C SER A 25 -4.70 -23.51 -8.63
N SER A 26 -3.92 -22.56 -8.09
CA SER A 26 -3.62 -22.53 -6.66
C SER A 26 -4.90 -22.14 -5.92
N THR A 27 -5.57 -23.13 -5.33
CA THR A 27 -6.52 -22.92 -4.23
C THR A 27 -5.82 -22.11 -3.16
N ARG A 28 -6.15 -20.81 -3.12
CA ARG A 28 -5.51 -19.80 -2.29
C ARG A 28 -5.80 -20.13 -0.82
N ARG A 29 -4.84 -20.75 -0.12
CA ARG A 29 -4.92 -20.86 1.35
C ARG A 29 -5.19 -19.45 1.90
N PRO A 30 -6.17 -19.27 2.80
CA PRO A 30 -6.40 -17.97 3.40
C PRO A 30 -5.09 -17.51 4.05
N ALA A 31 -4.69 -16.28 3.78
CA ALA A 31 -3.53 -15.69 4.42
C ALA A 31 -3.78 -15.77 5.94
N ALA A 32 -2.79 -16.28 6.69
CA ALA A 32 -2.91 -16.35 8.12
C ALA A 32 -3.08 -14.92 8.67
N GLN A 33 -4.12 -14.71 9.47
CA GLN A 33 -4.39 -13.46 10.16
C GLN A 33 -4.24 -13.67 11.67
N LEU A 34 -3.58 -12.72 12.32
CA LEU A 34 -3.39 -12.72 13.78
C LEU A 34 -4.04 -11.46 14.35
N SER A 35 -4.76 -11.60 15.47
CA SER A 35 -5.37 -10.47 16.16
C SER A 35 -4.57 -10.12 17.42
N LEU A 36 -4.16 -8.85 17.54
CA LEU A 36 -3.44 -8.33 18.71
C LEU A 36 -4.01 -6.97 19.09
N LEU A 37 -4.43 -6.82 20.36
CA LEU A 37 -5.00 -5.57 20.89
C LEU A 37 -6.15 -5.02 20.03
N GLY A 38 -7.02 -5.90 19.52
CA GLY A 38 -8.15 -5.53 18.66
C GLY A 38 -7.78 -5.22 17.20
N ARG A 39 -6.50 -5.25 16.84
CA ARG A 39 -6.00 -5.04 15.46
C ARG A 39 -5.75 -6.38 14.77
N ARG A 40 -6.04 -6.48 13.47
CA ARG A 40 -5.80 -7.69 12.67
C ARG A 40 -4.57 -7.49 11.78
N PHE A 41 -3.64 -8.42 11.84
CA PHE A 41 -2.39 -8.41 11.08
C PHE A 41 -2.36 -9.55 10.07
N HIS A 42 -1.93 -9.23 8.85
CA HIS A 42 -1.57 -10.24 7.88
C HIS A 42 -0.18 -10.79 8.22
N VAL A 43 -0.10 -12.09 8.49
CA VAL A 43 1.15 -12.73 8.91
C VAL A 43 1.62 -13.75 7.89
N VAL A 44 2.94 -13.80 7.73
CA VAL A 44 3.64 -14.78 6.89
C VAL A 44 4.19 -15.91 7.73
N THR A 45 4.44 -17.06 7.12
CA THR A 45 4.93 -18.26 7.82
C THR A 45 6.21 -18.00 8.62
N SER A 46 7.15 -17.22 8.08
CA SER A 46 8.39 -16.87 8.78
C SER A 46 8.14 -16.08 10.06
N MET A 47 7.13 -15.20 10.08
CA MET A 47 6.70 -14.50 11.29
C MET A 47 6.11 -15.48 12.31
N MET A 48 5.26 -16.41 11.87
CA MET A 48 4.69 -17.43 12.77
C MET A 48 5.76 -18.30 13.44
N ILE A 49 6.79 -18.67 12.68
CA ILE A 49 7.95 -19.41 13.21
C ILE A 49 8.70 -18.55 14.23
N LEU A 50 8.97 -17.28 13.93
CA LEU A 50 9.63 -16.37 14.88
C LEU A 50 8.84 -16.25 16.18
N LEU A 51 7.53 -16.03 16.10
CA LEU A 51 6.66 -15.92 17.28
C LEU A 51 6.69 -17.18 18.14
N LYS A 52 6.66 -18.36 17.49
CA LYS A 52 6.76 -19.63 18.19
C LYS A 52 8.10 -19.79 18.91
N VAL A 53 9.20 -19.44 18.25
CA VAL A 53 10.53 -19.50 18.88
C VAL A 53 10.63 -18.52 20.06
N LEU A 54 10.09 -17.31 19.92
CA LEU A 54 10.07 -16.33 21.01
C LEU A 54 9.24 -16.81 22.21
N ASP A 55 8.12 -17.49 21.96
CA ASP A 55 7.29 -18.14 23.00
C ASP A 55 8.06 -19.27 23.69
N GLU A 56 8.78 -20.10 22.94
CA GLU A 56 9.64 -21.15 23.50
C GLU A 56 10.74 -20.57 24.41
N TYR A 57 11.30 -19.40 24.09
CA TYR A 57 12.25 -18.71 24.98
C TYR A 57 11.61 -18.24 26.29
N LEU A 58 10.37 -17.73 26.24
CA LEU A 58 9.63 -17.34 27.45
C LEU A 58 9.38 -18.56 28.35
N MET A 59 8.92 -19.67 27.77
CA MET A 59 8.68 -20.92 28.51
C MET A 59 9.96 -21.51 29.08
N LEU A 60 11.06 -21.49 28.32
CA LEU A 60 12.35 -22.01 28.78
C LEU A 60 12.91 -21.19 29.94
N GLN A 61 12.65 -19.89 29.97
CA GLN A 61 13.08 -19.02 31.05
C GLN A 61 12.39 -19.35 32.37
N GLU A 62 11.11 -19.72 32.33
CA GLU A 62 10.37 -20.20 33.51
C GLU A 62 10.93 -21.55 34.01
N ALA A 63 11.29 -22.45 33.09
CA ALA A 63 11.84 -23.76 33.42
C ALA A 63 13.29 -23.69 33.95
N VAL A 64 14.13 -22.79 33.40
CA VAL A 64 15.55 -22.66 33.75
C VAL A 64 15.96 -21.18 33.91
N PRO A 65 15.56 -20.50 35.01
CA PRO A 65 15.77 -19.06 35.20
C PRO A 65 17.25 -18.64 35.22
N LEU A 66 18.16 -19.56 35.54
CA LEU A 66 19.61 -19.31 35.58
C LEU A 66 20.16 -18.71 34.26
N PHE A 67 19.56 -19.09 33.12
CA PHE A 67 19.95 -18.61 31.80
C PHE A 67 19.02 -17.51 31.25
N GLY A 68 18.14 -16.93 32.09
CA GLY A 68 17.13 -15.97 31.62
C GLY A 68 17.70 -14.76 30.89
N ALA A 69 18.87 -14.24 31.32
CA ALA A 69 19.51 -13.12 30.63
C ALA A 69 20.03 -13.51 29.23
N ASP A 70 20.62 -14.71 29.11
CA ASP A 70 21.08 -15.24 27.83
C ASP A 70 19.90 -15.46 26.88
N MET A 71 18.78 -15.98 27.39
CA MET A 71 17.53 -16.13 26.63
C MET A 71 16.97 -14.80 26.15
N ALA A 72 16.90 -13.79 27.03
CA ALA A 72 16.48 -12.44 26.67
C ALA A 72 17.37 -11.84 25.57
N GLN A 73 18.69 -11.99 25.69
CA GLN A 73 19.63 -11.53 24.67
C GLN A 73 19.43 -12.27 23.34
N ARG A 74 19.21 -13.59 23.34
CA ARG A 74 18.95 -14.37 22.12
C ARG A 74 17.64 -13.98 21.45
N ALA A 75 16.58 -13.73 22.22
CA ALA A 75 15.32 -13.24 21.70
C ALA A 75 15.47 -11.88 21.00
N VAL A 76 16.20 -10.93 21.61
CA VAL A 76 16.56 -9.65 20.96
C VAL A 76 17.31 -9.87 19.65
N GLN A 77 18.31 -10.76 19.63
CA GLN A 77 19.08 -11.05 18.41
C GLN A 77 18.22 -11.67 17.30
N LEU A 78 17.25 -12.53 17.65
CA LEU A 78 16.31 -13.08 16.67
C LEU A 78 15.45 -11.98 16.05
N ILE A 79 14.96 -11.04 16.87
CA ILE A 79 14.16 -9.90 16.39
C ILE A 79 15.01 -9.00 15.47
N LYS A 80 16.26 -8.68 15.87
CA LYS A 80 17.21 -7.93 15.02
C LYS A 80 17.43 -8.62 13.68
N ASN A 81 17.74 -9.92 13.70
CA ASN A 81 18.00 -10.70 12.49
C ASN A 81 16.77 -10.74 11.58
N PHE A 82 15.57 -10.91 12.14
CA PHE A 82 14.34 -10.86 11.36
C PHE A 82 14.13 -9.48 10.71
N ASN A 83 14.35 -8.40 11.46
CA ASN A 83 14.24 -7.03 10.96
C ASN A 83 15.22 -6.79 9.78
N THR A 84 16.52 -7.03 10.01
CA THR A 84 17.57 -6.85 9.01
C THR A 84 17.34 -7.71 7.77
N ARG A 85 16.94 -8.97 7.94
CA ARG A 85 16.66 -9.85 6.79
C ARG A 85 15.46 -9.37 6.01
N THR A 86 14.41 -8.90 6.68
CA THR A 86 13.22 -8.36 6.02
C THR A 86 13.56 -7.09 5.23
N ALA A 87 14.32 -6.17 5.82
CA ALA A 87 14.77 -4.94 5.16
C ALA A 87 15.60 -5.24 3.90
N HIS A 88 16.56 -6.15 3.99
CA HIS A 88 17.33 -6.57 2.81
C HIS A 88 16.42 -7.15 1.72
N LEU A 89 15.45 -7.99 2.07
CA LEU A 89 14.56 -8.60 1.07
C LEU A 89 13.69 -7.57 0.33
N VAL A 90 13.13 -6.58 1.03
CA VAL A 90 12.12 -5.67 0.44
C VAL A 90 12.64 -4.28 0.06
N LEU A 91 13.71 -3.80 0.70
CA LEU A 91 14.36 -2.52 0.39
C LEU A 91 15.68 -2.73 -0.35
N GLY A 92 16.47 -3.72 0.07
CA GLY A 92 17.80 -4.00 -0.50
C GLY A 92 17.82 -4.90 -1.74
N ALA A 93 16.68 -5.05 -2.44
CA ALA A 93 16.51 -5.95 -3.59
C ALA A 93 16.88 -7.44 -3.33
N GLY A 94 17.01 -7.85 -2.07
CA GLY A 94 17.45 -9.19 -1.70
C GLY A 94 16.49 -10.29 -2.17
N ALA A 95 15.19 -10.01 -2.26
CA ALA A 95 14.25 -11.01 -2.79
C ALA A 95 14.36 -11.17 -4.32
N MET A 96 14.89 -10.17 -5.04
CA MET A 96 15.15 -10.30 -6.47
C MET A 96 16.34 -11.23 -6.72
N SER A 97 17.39 -11.13 -5.91
CA SER A 97 18.59 -11.97 -6.03
C SER A 97 18.42 -13.38 -5.44
N SER A 98 17.71 -13.52 -4.32
CA SER A 98 17.61 -14.80 -3.59
C SER A 98 16.34 -15.61 -3.84
N ALA A 99 15.24 -14.95 -4.22
CA ALA A 99 13.96 -15.61 -4.52
C ALA A 99 13.56 -15.49 -6.01
N GLY A 100 14.42 -14.91 -6.85
CA GLY A 100 14.21 -14.80 -8.29
C GLY A 100 13.05 -13.90 -8.70
N LEU A 101 12.58 -13.02 -7.81
CA LEU A 101 11.49 -12.11 -8.13
C LEU A 101 11.94 -11.05 -9.15
N LYS A 102 11.11 -10.82 -10.18
CA LYS A 102 11.37 -9.77 -11.17
C LYS A 102 11.29 -8.35 -10.57
N SER A 103 10.48 -8.16 -9.54
CA SER A 103 10.33 -6.88 -8.83
C SER A 103 9.73 -7.05 -7.44
N ILE A 104 9.94 -6.06 -6.58
CA ILE A 104 9.23 -5.91 -5.31
C ILE A 104 7.97 -5.08 -5.55
N SER A 105 6.81 -5.67 -5.27
CA SER A 105 5.50 -5.01 -5.46
C SER A 105 5.06 -4.27 -4.20
N ALA A 106 4.12 -3.33 -4.34
CA ALA A 106 3.47 -2.67 -3.21
C ALA A 106 2.83 -3.66 -2.22
N LYS A 107 2.35 -4.81 -2.73
CA LYS A 107 1.82 -5.88 -1.89
C LYS A 107 2.89 -6.55 -1.03
N HIS A 108 4.08 -6.79 -1.57
CA HIS A 108 5.20 -7.34 -0.79
C HIS A 108 5.59 -6.38 0.33
N LEU A 109 5.71 -5.08 0.02
CA LEU A 109 5.98 -4.03 1.00
C LEU A 109 4.91 -3.99 2.10
N ALA A 110 3.62 -4.03 1.72
CA ALA A 110 2.53 -3.98 2.69
C ALA A 110 2.52 -5.16 3.66
N VAL A 111 2.74 -6.38 3.18
CA VAL A 111 2.78 -7.58 4.04
C VAL A 111 4.00 -7.56 4.95
N SER A 112 5.15 -7.11 4.45
CA SER A 112 6.34 -6.91 5.30
C SER A 112 6.12 -5.83 6.36
N CYS A 113 5.47 -4.73 6.02
CA CYS A 113 5.09 -3.68 6.97
C CYS A 113 4.24 -4.27 8.12
N GLN A 114 3.22 -5.08 7.81
CA GLN A 114 2.39 -5.74 8.82
C GLN A 114 3.19 -6.66 9.75
N ALA A 115 4.17 -7.39 9.21
CA ALA A 115 5.04 -8.23 10.02
C ALA A 115 5.89 -7.38 10.99
N ILE A 116 6.51 -6.30 10.50
CA ILE A 116 7.33 -5.41 11.35
C ILE A 116 6.48 -4.69 12.40
N HIS A 117 5.32 -4.17 12.02
CA HIS A 117 4.38 -3.51 12.92
C HIS A 117 3.89 -4.46 14.03
N LEU A 118 3.50 -5.69 13.68
CA LEU A 118 3.11 -6.69 14.67
C LEU A 118 4.23 -6.92 15.70
N LEU A 119 5.48 -7.04 15.24
CA LEU A 119 6.63 -7.26 16.11
C LEU A 119 6.89 -6.06 17.02
N ALA A 120 6.77 -4.84 16.49
CA ALA A 120 6.90 -3.60 17.26
C ALA A 120 5.83 -3.50 18.36
N LEU A 121 4.58 -3.89 18.07
CA LEU A 121 3.50 -3.92 19.07
C LEU A 121 3.68 -5.02 20.13
N LEU A 122 4.28 -6.15 19.77
CA LEU A 122 4.57 -7.23 20.72
C LEU A 122 5.79 -6.93 21.59
N LEU A 123 6.73 -6.13 21.11
CA LEU A 123 8.02 -5.89 21.75
C LEU A 123 7.93 -5.47 23.23
N PRO A 124 7.01 -4.59 23.67
CA PRO A 124 6.88 -4.26 25.10
C PRO A 124 6.47 -5.45 25.97
N ARG A 125 5.60 -6.33 25.46
CA ARG A 125 5.19 -7.55 26.17
C ARG A 125 6.31 -8.58 26.20
N LEU A 126 6.99 -8.76 25.08
CA LEU A 126 8.18 -9.64 25.00
C LEU A 126 9.27 -9.16 25.96
N ARG A 127 9.58 -7.86 25.97
CA ARG A 127 10.50 -7.23 26.92
C ARG A 127 10.09 -7.55 28.35
N SER A 128 8.84 -7.29 28.72
CA SER A 128 8.35 -7.54 30.08
C SER A 128 8.48 -9.02 30.49
N GLY A 129 8.10 -9.96 29.62
CA GLY A 129 8.21 -11.39 29.92
C GLY A 129 9.65 -11.85 30.03
N LEU A 130 10.50 -11.46 29.07
CA LEU A 130 11.89 -11.90 28.98
C LEU A 130 12.77 -11.36 30.11
N VAL A 131 12.41 -10.24 30.75
CA VAL A 131 13.19 -9.70 31.88
C VAL A 131 12.59 -10.04 33.24
N MET A 132 11.37 -10.60 33.29
CA MET A 132 10.63 -10.85 34.53
C MET A 132 11.41 -11.69 35.54
N LEU A 133 12.07 -12.76 35.07
CA LEU A 133 12.86 -13.68 35.91
C LEU A 133 14.36 -13.37 35.89
N VAL A 134 14.77 -12.26 35.26
CA VAL A 134 16.18 -11.88 35.17
C VAL A 134 16.56 -11.00 36.37
N PRO A 135 17.68 -11.27 37.07
CA PRO A 135 18.18 -10.42 38.14
C PRO A 135 18.33 -8.96 37.70
N THR A 136 17.89 -8.03 38.55
CA THR A 136 17.86 -6.59 38.26
C THR A 136 19.23 -6.01 37.91
N GLN A 137 20.32 -6.62 38.39
CA GLN A 137 21.70 -6.22 38.07
C GLN A 137 22.02 -6.38 36.57
N ARG A 138 21.32 -7.25 35.85
CA ARG A 138 21.52 -7.45 34.40
C ARG A 138 20.63 -6.53 33.54
N TRP A 139 19.62 -5.88 34.13
CA TRP A 139 18.70 -5.03 33.39
C TRP A 139 19.37 -3.88 32.63
N PRO A 140 20.37 -3.16 33.20
CA PRO A 140 21.05 -2.08 32.49
C PRO A 140 21.73 -2.51 31.18
N LEU A 141 22.07 -3.79 31.03
CA LEU A 141 22.66 -4.34 29.82
C LEU A 141 21.59 -4.81 28.81
N LEU A 142 20.44 -5.28 29.28
CA LEU A 142 19.41 -5.88 28.43
C LEU A 142 18.38 -4.87 27.93
N LEU A 143 17.87 -4.01 28.81
CA LEU A 143 16.78 -3.09 28.49
C LEU A 143 17.12 -2.16 27.31
N PRO A 144 18.31 -1.54 27.24
CA PRO A 144 18.66 -0.70 26.10
C PRO A 144 18.66 -1.44 24.76
N GLU A 145 18.91 -2.75 24.76
CA GLU A 145 18.89 -3.54 23.53
C GLU A 145 17.47 -3.73 22.98
N PHE A 146 16.47 -3.88 23.86
CA PHE A 146 15.06 -3.87 23.43
C PHE A 146 14.66 -2.50 22.90
N ASP A 147 15.10 -1.42 23.54
CA ASP A 147 14.77 -0.05 23.11
C ASP A 147 15.35 0.25 21.73
N ARG A 148 16.61 -0.14 21.49
CA ARG A 148 17.25 -0.04 20.16
C ARG A 148 16.49 -0.84 19.11
N VAL A 149 16.10 -2.08 19.41
CA VAL A 149 15.31 -2.89 18.49
C VAL A 149 13.96 -2.26 18.18
N GLY A 150 13.29 -1.66 19.18
CA GLY A 150 12.05 -0.94 18.96
C GLY A 150 12.22 0.22 17.99
N GLN A 151 13.30 0.98 18.16
CA GLN A 151 13.66 2.06 17.23
C GLN A 151 13.95 1.53 15.82
N ASP A 152 14.72 0.44 15.70
CA ASP A 152 15.07 -0.16 14.40
C ASP A 152 13.84 -0.66 13.64
N LEU A 153 12.85 -1.24 14.35
CA LEU A 153 11.58 -1.67 13.76
C LEU A 153 10.75 -0.46 13.28
N SER A 154 10.71 0.62 14.07
CA SER A 154 10.01 1.86 13.68
C SER A 154 10.65 2.49 12.45
N THR A 155 11.97 2.63 12.45
CA THR A 155 12.73 3.19 11.31
C THR A 155 12.47 2.37 10.04
N HIS A 156 12.53 1.04 10.12
CA HIS A 156 12.29 0.19 8.97
C HIS A 156 10.84 0.31 8.44
N MET A 157 9.84 0.46 9.32
CA MET A 157 8.46 0.73 8.91
C MET A 157 8.35 2.05 8.12
N ASP A 158 9.02 3.11 8.58
CA ASP A 158 9.06 4.40 7.88
C ASP A 158 9.81 4.35 6.54
N GLU A 159 10.85 3.53 6.43
CA GLU A 159 11.55 3.27 5.17
C GLU A 159 10.63 2.54 4.18
N ILE A 160 9.83 1.57 4.63
CA ILE A 160 8.83 0.90 3.79
C ILE A 160 7.76 1.91 3.33
N HIS A 161 7.24 2.75 4.23
CA HIS A 161 6.30 3.81 3.88
C HIS A 161 6.88 4.77 2.83
N THR A 162 8.14 5.17 3.00
CA THR A 162 8.83 6.05 2.05
C THR A 162 8.99 5.36 0.70
N LYS A 163 9.37 4.07 0.66
CA LYS A 163 9.49 3.34 -0.59
C LYS A 163 8.16 3.24 -1.37
N LEU A 164 7.04 3.10 -0.67
CA LEU A 164 5.71 3.14 -1.28
C LEU A 164 5.40 4.51 -1.91
N VAL A 165 5.79 5.60 -1.24
CA VAL A 165 5.65 6.97 -1.77
C VAL A 165 6.54 7.18 -2.99
N ASP A 166 7.80 6.72 -2.95
CA ASP A 166 8.75 6.84 -4.07
C ASP A 166 8.25 6.13 -5.33
N ILE A 167 7.67 4.92 -5.18
CA ILE A 167 7.04 4.20 -6.30
C ILE A 167 5.94 5.07 -6.95
N MET A 168 5.17 5.81 -6.16
CA MET A 168 4.15 6.71 -6.69
C MET A 168 4.74 8.01 -7.24
N GLN A 169 5.89 8.46 -6.74
CA GLN A 169 6.64 9.58 -7.29
C GLN A 169 7.12 9.28 -8.71
N ASP A 170 7.69 8.09 -8.94
CA ASP A 170 8.14 7.66 -10.27
C ASP A 170 6.98 7.64 -11.28
N ARG A 171 5.83 7.12 -10.85
CA ARG A 171 4.59 7.11 -11.67
C ARG A 171 4.09 8.52 -11.95
N LEU A 172 4.17 9.40 -10.96
CA LEU A 172 3.77 10.80 -11.08
C LEU A 172 4.64 11.56 -12.06
N GLN A 173 5.97 11.41 -11.98
CA GLN A 173 6.90 12.08 -12.87
C GLN A 173 6.71 11.66 -14.32
N LEU A 174 6.47 10.37 -14.58
CA LEU A 174 6.18 9.87 -15.92
C LEU A 174 4.90 10.50 -16.48
N ALA A 175 3.83 10.51 -15.68
CA ALA A 175 2.57 11.09 -16.11
C ALA A 175 2.64 12.62 -16.26
N ALA A 176 3.41 13.33 -15.43
CA ALA A 176 3.62 14.76 -15.57
C ALA A 176 4.32 15.10 -16.90
N LYS A 177 5.33 14.33 -17.30
CA LYS A 177 5.97 14.47 -18.62
C LYS A 177 4.99 14.19 -19.75
N GLN A 178 4.16 13.15 -19.62
CA GLN A 178 3.12 12.83 -20.59
C GLN A 178 2.06 13.93 -20.68
N LEU A 179 1.66 14.51 -19.55
CA LEU A 179 0.71 15.63 -19.48
C LEU A 179 1.22 16.85 -20.25
N VAL A 180 2.51 17.18 -20.11
CA VAL A 180 3.17 18.26 -20.86
C VAL A 180 3.17 17.96 -22.36
N ALA A 181 3.43 16.73 -22.76
CA ALA A 181 3.40 16.34 -24.18
C ALA A 181 1.97 16.38 -24.76
N GLU A 182 0.97 15.91 -24.00
CA GLU A 182 -0.44 15.93 -24.42
C GLU A 182 -0.98 17.36 -24.52
N SER A 183 -0.50 18.30 -23.70
CA SER A 183 -1.04 19.67 -23.65
C SER A 183 -0.85 20.46 -24.94
N ALA A 184 0.18 20.13 -25.74
CA ALA A 184 0.42 20.79 -27.02
C ALA A 184 -0.68 20.54 -28.06
N GLY A 185 -1.47 19.47 -27.91
CA GLY A 185 -2.54 19.09 -28.83
C GLY A 185 -3.95 19.37 -28.32
N TRP A 186 -4.10 20.00 -27.15
CA TRP A 186 -5.42 20.24 -26.54
C TRP A 186 -6.28 21.25 -27.31
N GLY A 187 -5.66 22.24 -27.97
CA GLY A 187 -6.38 23.29 -28.69
C GLY A 187 -7.07 22.83 -29.98
N GLU A 188 -6.60 21.74 -30.59
CA GLU A 188 -7.07 21.28 -31.91
C GLU A 188 -8.28 20.31 -31.82
N GLN A 189 -8.60 19.81 -30.61
CA GLN A 189 -9.60 18.76 -30.40
C GLN A 189 -11.00 19.29 -30.04
N GLY A 190 -11.23 20.61 -30.07
CA GLY A 190 -12.44 21.29 -29.57
C GLY A 190 -13.63 21.38 -30.53
N GLY A 191 -13.89 20.35 -31.35
CA GLY A 191 -14.88 20.41 -32.44
C GLY A 191 -16.22 19.68 -32.21
N GLY A 192 -16.48 19.07 -31.05
CA GLY A 192 -17.70 18.27 -30.85
C GLY A 192 -18.25 18.34 -29.43
N THR A 193 -19.57 18.30 -29.31
CA THR A 193 -20.33 18.12 -28.06
C THR A 193 -19.90 16.82 -27.38
N SER A 194 -18.88 16.90 -26.54
CA SER A 194 -18.26 15.73 -25.92
C SER A 194 -18.42 15.83 -24.41
N GLU A 195 -18.78 14.72 -23.76
CA GLU A 195 -18.96 14.69 -22.30
C GLU A 195 -17.69 15.12 -21.54
N PRO A 196 -17.80 15.70 -20.33
CA PRO A 196 -16.64 16.13 -19.53
C PRO A 196 -15.57 15.03 -19.35
N SER A 197 -15.99 13.76 -19.30
CA SER A 197 -15.13 12.58 -19.20
C SER A 197 -14.21 12.36 -20.41
N SER A 198 -14.62 12.79 -21.61
CA SER A 198 -13.81 12.66 -22.83
C SER A 198 -12.69 13.69 -22.91
N LEU A 199 -12.78 14.77 -22.12
CA LEU A 199 -11.75 15.81 -22.06
C LEU A 199 -10.54 15.38 -21.23
N ILE A 200 -10.69 14.40 -20.34
CA ILE A 200 -9.58 13.86 -19.56
C ILE A 200 -8.53 13.23 -20.50
N GLY A 201 -7.25 13.53 -20.31
CA GLY A 201 -6.12 12.97 -21.05
C GLY A 201 -5.66 11.61 -20.50
N ASP A 202 -4.83 10.91 -21.28
CA ASP A 202 -4.33 9.59 -20.88
C ASP A 202 -3.37 9.66 -19.70
N ALA A 203 -2.57 10.73 -19.61
CA ALA A 203 -1.73 11.01 -18.46
C ALA A 203 -2.54 11.04 -17.15
N VAL A 204 -3.65 11.79 -17.13
CA VAL A 204 -4.51 11.93 -15.94
C VAL A 204 -5.25 10.63 -15.62
N ARG A 205 -5.79 9.93 -16.64
CA ARG A 205 -6.38 8.60 -16.45
C ARG A 205 -5.40 7.60 -15.86
N GLY A 206 -4.17 7.58 -16.37
CA GLY A 206 -3.09 6.72 -15.89
C GLY A 206 -2.75 6.98 -14.42
N LEU A 207 -2.68 8.26 -14.01
CA LEU A 207 -2.46 8.64 -12.62
C LEU A 207 -3.56 8.13 -11.70
N VAL A 208 -4.83 8.41 -12.02
CA VAL A 208 -5.97 7.99 -11.19
C VAL A 208 -6.03 6.47 -11.08
N LYS A 209 -5.77 5.76 -12.17
CA LYS A 209 -5.67 4.29 -12.15
C LYS A 209 -4.56 3.79 -11.24
N SER A 210 -3.38 4.44 -11.25
CA SER A 210 -2.25 4.06 -10.38
C SER A 210 -2.57 4.26 -8.90
N LEU A 211 -3.23 5.38 -8.55
CA LEU A 211 -3.69 5.69 -7.20
C LEU A 211 -4.76 4.70 -6.72
N SER A 212 -5.75 4.41 -7.56
CA SER A 212 -6.79 3.41 -7.26
C SER A 212 -6.18 2.02 -7.06
N THR A 213 -5.19 1.66 -7.88
CA THR A 213 -4.49 0.38 -7.76
C THR A 213 -3.77 0.29 -6.42
N LEU A 214 -2.99 1.33 -6.06
CA LEU A 214 -2.31 1.36 -4.76
C LEU A 214 -3.31 1.22 -3.60
N ARG A 215 -4.43 1.98 -3.64
CA ARG A 215 -5.47 1.92 -2.62
C ARG A 215 -6.03 0.52 -2.47
N SER A 216 -6.39 -0.12 -3.58
CA SER A 216 -6.93 -1.48 -3.59
C SER A 216 -5.96 -2.53 -3.03
N VAL A 217 -4.65 -2.29 -3.13
CA VAL A 217 -3.61 -3.20 -2.61
C VAL A 217 -3.34 -2.94 -1.13
N LEU A 218 -3.24 -1.69 -0.70
CA LEU A 218 -2.82 -1.33 0.66
C LEU A 218 -3.96 -1.43 1.68
N THR A 219 -5.15 -0.91 1.35
CA THR A 219 -6.30 -0.86 2.28
C THR A 219 -6.69 -2.21 2.87
N PRO A 220 -6.71 -3.34 2.14
CA PRO A 220 -7.06 -4.62 2.76
C PRO A 220 -5.94 -5.23 3.61
N ILE A 221 -4.71 -4.71 3.55
CA ILE A 221 -3.53 -5.31 4.20
C ILE A 221 -3.07 -4.51 5.42
N LEU A 222 -2.94 -3.19 5.26
CA LEU A 222 -2.40 -2.28 6.26
C LEU A 222 -3.44 -1.81 7.28
N GLN A 223 -2.97 -1.32 8.42
CA GLN A 223 -3.82 -0.64 9.40
C GLN A 223 -4.30 0.70 8.85
N GLN A 224 -5.44 1.19 9.34
CA GLN A 224 -6.07 2.41 8.84
C GLN A 224 -5.16 3.63 9.01
N GLU A 225 -4.41 3.69 10.11
CA GLU A 225 -3.47 4.76 10.42
C GLU A 225 -2.28 4.77 9.45
N GLU A 226 -1.76 3.60 9.08
CA GLU A 226 -0.67 3.46 8.10
C GLU A 226 -1.15 3.88 6.71
N VAL A 227 -2.36 3.46 6.31
CA VAL A 227 -2.98 3.86 5.05
C VAL A 227 -3.13 5.38 5.00
N ALA A 228 -3.69 5.99 6.06
CA ALA A 228 -3.86 7.44 6.14
C ALA A 228 -2.53 8.19 6.03
N TYR A 229 -1.50 7.69 6.72
CA TYR A 229 -0.15 8.27 6.67
C TYR A 229 0.47 8.20 5.27
N ILE A 230 0.42 7.04 4.61
CA ILE A 230 0.98 6.86 3.26
C ILE A 230 0.23 7.74 2.25
N PHE A 231 -1.11 7.70 2.26
CA PHE A 231 -1.92 8.48 1.31
C PHE A 231 -1.81 9.99 1.54
N GLY A 232 -1.63 10.45 2.79
CA GLY A 232 -1.35 11.86 3.07
C GLY A 232 -0.04 12.33 2.42
N ARG A 233 1.04 11.54 2.55
CA ARG A 233 2.32 11.83 1.90
C ARG A 233 2.21 11.79 0.37
N VAL A 234 1.53 10.80 -0.18
CA VAL A 234 1.27 10.70 -1.64
C VAL A 234 0.48 11.91 -2.14
N ALA A 235 -0.60 12.30 -1.45
CA ALA A 235 -1.42 13.44 -1.85
C ALA A 235 -0.62 14.76 -1.79
N SER A 236 0.20 14.97 -0.76
CA SER A 236 1.07 16.14 -0.67
C SER A 236 2.05 16.23 -1.83
N LEU A 237 2.70 15.11 -2.17
CA LEU A 237 3.63 15.02 -3.28
C LEU A 237 2.94 15.28 -4.63
N TYR A 238 1.76 14.70 -4.83
CA TYR A 238 0.95 14.87 -6.03
C TYR A 238 0.50 16.31 -6.17
N SER A 239 -0.01 16.91 -5.10
CA SER A 239 -0.47 18.28 -5.03
C SER A 239 0.62 19.26 -5.47
N GLU A 240 1.84 19.15 -4.94
CA GLU A 240 2.97 20.02 -5.33
C GLU A 240 3.37 19.82 -6.80
N THR A 241 3.61 18.57 -7.20
CA THR A 241 4.16 18.26 -8.52
C THR A 241 3.18 18.58 -9.64
N LEU A 242 1.89 18.28 -9.44
CA LEU A 242 0.85 18.57 -10.43
C LEU A 242 0.60 20.07 -10.55
N ALA A 243 0.59 20.82 -9.44
CA ALA A 243 0.48 22.27 -9.48
C ALA A 243 1.61 22.88 -10.32
N HIS A 244 2.86 22.46 -10.08
CA HIS A 244 4.00 22.91 -10.86
C HIS A 244 3.88 22.50 -12.34
N ALA A 245 3.54 21.24 -12.62
CA ALA A 245 3.39 20.75 -14.00
C ALA A 245 2.34 21.55 -14.78
N LEU A 246 1.18 21.80 -14.17
CA LEU A 246 0.07 22.56 -14.78
C LEU A 246 0.39 24.05 -14.96
N ASP A 247 1.13 24.67 -14.03
CA ASP A 247 1.57 26.08 -14.13
C ASP A 247 2.66 26.27 -15.20
N SER A 248 3.43 25.21 -15.50
CA SER A 248 4.48 25.23 -16.52
C SER A 248 3.98 25.05 -17.97
N LEU A 249 2.70 24.73 -18.17
CA LEU A 249 2.16 24.48 -19.50
C LEU A 249 1.98 25.79 -20.29
N THR A 250 2.26 25.76 -21.59
CA THR A 250 2.07 26.91 -22.49
C THR A 250 0.62 27.06 -22.94
N PRO A 251 -0.05 28.20 -22.65
CA PRO A 251 -1.45 28.42 -23.03
C PRO A 251 -1.69 28.46 -24.54
N GLN A 252 -2.82 27.91 -25.00
CA GLN A 252 -3.21 27.86 -26.43
C GLN A 252 -4.71 28.12 -26.65
N GLY A 253 -5.20 29.29 -26.23
CA GLY A 253 -6.60 29.69 -26.43
C GLY A 253 -7.61 29.08 -25.44
N GLU A 254 -8.89 29.39 -25.62
CA GLU A 254 -9.93 29.09 -24.62
C GLU A 254 -10.22 27.59 -24.45
N VAL A 255 -10.25 26.83 -25.55
CA VAL A 255 -10.48 25.36 -25.50
C VAL A 255 -9.39 24.66 -24.70
N TRP A 256 -8.15 25.09 -24.89
CA TRP A 256 -7.00 24.58 -24.13
C TRP A 256 -7.12 24.89 -22.65
N GLU A 257 -7.53 26.12 -22.32
CA GLU A 257 -7.68 26.58 -20.93
C GLU A 257 -8.80 25.83 -20.21
N GLU A 258 -9.94 25.61 -20.87
CA GLU A 258 -11.03 24.82 -20.30
C GLU A 258 -10.59 23.38 -20.03
N ARG A 259 -9.78 22.78 -20.93
CA ARG A 259 -9.25 21.43 -20.71
C ARG A 259 -8.27 21.39 -19.52
N ARG A 260 -7.41 22.40 -19.37
CA ARG A 260 -6.54 22.55 -18.19
C ARG A 260 -7.36 22.65 -16.90
N LYS A 261 -8.44 23.42 -16.92
CA LYS A 261 -9.38 23.56 -15.78
C LYS A 261 -10.03 22.24 -15.41
N VAL A 262 -10.58 21.52 -16.38
CA VAL A 262 -11.24 20.21 -16.18
C VAL A 262 -10.25 19.18 -15.61
N HIS A 263 -9.02 19.11 -16.14
CA HIS A 263 -7.98 18.25 -15.57
C HIS A 263 -7.66 18.60 -14.12
N THR A 264 -7.47 19.88 -13.82
CA THR A 264 -7.14 20.34 -12.48
C THR A 264 -8.24 20.01 -11.49
N MET A 265 -9.50 20.25 -11.86
CA MET A 265 -10.67 19.95 -11.03
C MET A 265 -10.81 18.44 -10.77
N TYR A 266 -10.66 17.62 -11.80
CA TYR A 266 -10.73 16.17 -11.68
C TYR A 266 -9.62 15.62 -10.78
N LEU A 267 -8.38 16.09 -10.94
CA LEU A 267 -7.26 15.71 -10.08
C LEU A 267 -7.50 16.11 -8.62
N LEU A 268 -8.01 17.32 -8.37
CA LEU A 268 -8.37 17.76 -7.01
C LEU A 268 -9.44 16.87 -6.38
N GLN A 269 -10.48 16.50 -7.13
CA GLN A 269 -11.50 15.58 -6.65
C GLN A 269 -10.88 14.23 -6.29
N CYS A 270 -10.06 13.64 -7.17
CA CYS A 270 -9.39 12.37 -6.92
C CYS A 270 -8.48 12.39 -5.69
N LEU A 271 -7.69 13.47 -5.51
CA LEU A 271 -6.86 13.62 -4.30
C LEU A 271 -7.73 13.74 -3.05
N SER A 272 -8.88 14.42 -3.15
CA SER A 272 -9.79 14.57 -2.01
C SER A 272 -10.43 13.24 -1.59
N GLU A 273 -10.67 12.30 -2.51
CA GLU A 273 -11.31 11.02 -2.20
C GLU A 273 -10.35 9.96 -1.62
N MET A 274 -9.07 10.29 -1.47
CA MET A 274 -8.06 9.39 -0.91
C MET A 274 -8.32 9.12 0.58
N PRO A 275 -8.00 7.90 1.07
CA PRO A 275 -8.15 7.52 2.47
C PRO A 275 -7.06 8.16 3.33
N MET A 276 -7.17 9.47 3.58
CA MET A 276 -6.27 10.26 4.41
C MET A 276 -6.94 10.63 5.73
N ASP A 277 -6.15 11.14 6.67
CA ASP A 277 -6.70 11.76 7.88
C ASP A 277 -7.54 13.00 7.50
N PRO A 278 -8.85 13.03 7.83
CA PRO A 278 -9.73 14.14 7.48
C PRO A 278 -9.33 15.47 8.13
N SER A 279 -8.63 15.44 9.27
CA SER A 279 -8.24 16.65 10.01
C SER A 279 -7.16 17.48 9.29
N VAL A 280 -6.28 16.82 8.53
CA VAL A 280 -5.15 17.44 7.82
C VAL A 280 -5.28 17.35 6.30
N LYS A 281 -6.40 16.80 5.79
CA LYS A 281 -6.66 16.60 4.37
C LYS A 281 -6.48 17.87 3.52
N SER A 282 -6.95 19.02 3.99
CA SER A 282 -6.82 20.30 3.29
C SER A 282 -5.36 20.73 3.12
N ALA A 283 -4.49 20.42 4.09
CA ALA A 283 -3.07 20.73 4.03
C ALA A 283 -2.37 19.94 2.91
N TYR A 284 -2.70 18.65 2.76
CA TYR A 284 -2.11 17.80 1.72
C TYR A 284 -2.48 18.24 0.30
N THR A 285 -3.70 18.73 0.07
CA THR A 285 -4.15 19.16 -1.27
C THR A 285 -3.97 20.66 -1.54
N SER A 286 -3.34 21.38 -0.61
CA SER A 286 -3.30 22.86 -0.60
C SER A 286 -2.68 23.49 -1.83
N ARG A 287 -1.63 22.90 -2.39
CA ARG A 287 -0.84 23.49 -3.49
C ARG A 287 -1.57 23.43 -4.82
N LEU A 288 -2.13 22.28 -5.17
CA LEU A 288 -2.99 22.14 -6.34
C LEU A 288 -4.29 22.96 -6.18
N PHE A 289 -4.83 23.04 -4.96
CA PHE A 289 -6.00 23.86 -4.68
C PHE A 289 -5.70 25.35 -4.88
N THR A 290 -4.57 25.83 -4.38
CA THR A 290 -4.10 27.21 -4.56
C THR A 290 -3.89 27.53 -6.04
N PHE A 291 -3.29 26.61 -6.80
CA PHE A 291 -3.18 26.73 -8.26
C PHE A 291 -4.56 26.91 -8.90
N TYR A 292 -5.54 26.07 -8.56
CA TYR A 292 -6.89 26.16 -9.11
C TYR A 292 -7.53 27.52 -8.80
N VAL A 293 -7.53 27.94 -7.53
CA VAL A 293 -8.15 29.20 -7.11
C VAL A 293 -7.48 30.41 -7.77
N LYS A 294 -6.15 30.39 -7.90
CA LYS A 294 -5.38 31.45 -8.56
C LYS A 294 -5.78 31.66 -10.03
N HIS A 295 -6.08 30.58 -10.76
CA HIS A 295 -6.37 30.65 -12.20
C HIS A 295 -7.87 30.69 -12.54
N TYR A 296 -8.74 30.10 -11.71
CA TYR A 296 -10.16 29.90 -12.03
C TYR A 296 -11.15 30.46 -10.99
N GLY A 297 -10.65 31.02 -9.87
CA GLY A 297 -11.48 31.53 -8.79
C GLY A 297 -11.94 30.47 -7.78
N ALA A 298 -12.74 30.89 -6.80
CA ALA A 298 -13.25 29.99 -5.76
C ALA A 298 -14.14 28.88 -6.35
N LEU A 299 -14.17 27.72 -5.69
CA LEU A 299 -15.07 26.60 -6.03
C LEU A 299 -16.54 26.89 -5.64
N ASP A 300 -17.00 28.14 -5.71
CA ASP A 300 -18.37 28.53 -5.37
C ASP A 300 -19.26 28.58 -6.62
N GLY A 301 -20.10 27.55 -6.80
CA GLY A 301 -21.13 27.43 -7.85
C GLY A 301 -21.74 26.02 -7.89
N PRO A 302 -22.99 25.81 -8.38
CA PRO A 302 -23.89 24.70 -8.04
C PRO A 302 -23.45 23.30 -8.54
N ASN A 303 -22.26 23.18 -9.10
CA ASN A 303 -21.67 21.94 -9.59
C ASN A 303 -20.78 21.32 -8.51
N ARG A 304 -21.39 20.96 -7.39
CA ARG A 304 -20.87 19.86 -6.57
C ARG A 304 -20.85 18.63 -7.48
N PRO A 305 -19.75 17.86 -7.61
CA PRO A 305 -19.88 16.52 -8.14
C PRO A 305 -20.83 15.79 -7.18
N SER A 306 -22.08 15.61 -7.61
CA SER A 306 -22.98 14.70 -6.93
C SER A 306 -22.25 13.36 -6.87
N ALA A 307 -22.28 12.74 -5.70
CA ALA A 307 -21.67 11.44 -5.40
C ALA A 307 -22.33 10.27 -6.18
N ASN A 308 -22.74 10.49 -7.43
CA ASN A 308 -23.62 9.64 -8.20
C ASN A 308 -23.02 9.20 -9.55
N VAL A 309 -21.70 9.19 -9.69
CA VAL A 309 -21.04 8.37 -10.73
C VAL A 309 -20.61 7.07 -10.07
N SER A 310 -21.58 6.18 -9.88
CA SER A 310 -21.30 4.80 -9.52
C SER A 310 -20.61 4.08 -10.68
N PRO A 311 -19.65 3.17 -10.41
CA PRO A 311 -19.06 2.35 -11.45
C PRO A 311 -20.14 1.47 -12.12
N PRO A 312 -19.97 1.12 -13.41
CA PRO A 312 -21.02 0.54 -14.28
C PRO A 312 -21.67 -0.76 -13.80
N LYS A 313 -21.15 -1.39 -12.73
CA LYS A 313 -21.72 -2.61 -12.15
C LYS A 313 -22.89 -2.38 -11.19
N GLN A 314 -23.08 -1.17 -10.65
CA GLN A 314 -24.17 -0.91 -9.70
C GLN A 314 -25.50 -0.55 -10.40
N GLN A 315 -25.45 0.08 -11.58
CA GLN A 315 -26.65 0.41 -12.36
C GLN A 315 -27.33 -0.83 -12.96
N GLU A 316 -26.56 -1.83 -13.42
CA GLU A 316 -27.13 -3.09 -13.93
C GLU A 316 -27.83 -3.90 -12.83
N GLN A 317 -27.32 -3.89 -11.60
CA GLN A 317 -27.97 -4.58 -10.47
C GLN A 317 -29.25 -3.88 -10.01
N GLN A 318 -29.29 -2.54 -10.03
CA GLN A 318 -30.50 -1.80 -9.67
C GLN A 318 -31.63 -2.00 -10.69
N GLN A 319 -31.31 -1.97 -11.99
CA GLN A 319 -32.30 -2.22 -13.04
C GLN A 319 -32.84 -3.65 -13.00
N HIS A 320 -32.01 -4.65 -12.69
CA HIS A 320 -32.47 -6.03 -12.54
C HIS A 320 -33.37 -6.22 -11.32
N GLN A 321 -33.15 -5.45 -10.26
CA GLN A 321 -33.94 -5.51 -9.02
C GLN A 321 -35.29 -4.80 -9.17
N GLU A 322 -35.34 -3.68 -9.91
CA GLU A 322 -36.57 -2.99 -10.26
C GLU A 322 -37.47 -3.84 -11.19
N GLN A 323 -36.89 -4.49 -12.21
CA GLN A 323 -37.65 -5.40 -13.09
C GLN A 323 -38.23 -6.61 -12.34
N GLN A 324 -37.52 -7.14 -11.33
CA GLN A 324 -38.05 -8.22 -10.50
C GLN A 324 -39.18 -7.76 -9.57
N GLN A 325 -39.14 -6.52 -9.09
CA GLN A 325 -40.24 -5.96 -8.27
C GLN A 325 -41.49 -5.66 -9.10
N GLU A 326 -41.33 -5.15 -10.32
CA GLU A 326 -42.47 -4.92 -11.22
C GLU A 326 -43.15 -6.23 -11.63
N GLN A 327 -42.38 -7.30 -11.90
CA GLN A 327 -42.96 -8.62 -12.17
C GLN A 327 -43.68 -9.21 -10.96
N GLN A 328 -43.18 -9.00 -9.75
CA GLN A 328 -43.86 -9.45 -8.53
C GLN A 328 -45.14 -8.67 -8.23
N GLN A 329 -45.19 -7.38 -8.57
CA GLN A 329 -46.42 -6.59 -8.41
C GLN A 329 -47.49 -6.96 -9.44
N GLN A 330 -47.10 -7.26 -10.68
CA GLN A 330 -48.05 -7.74 -11.68
C GLN A 330 -48.64 -9.10 -11.33
N GLN A 331 -47.85 -10.02 -10.73
CA GLN A 331 -48.36 -11.32 -10.25
C GLN A 331 -49.26 -11.23 -9.00
N GLN A 332 -49.31 -10.08 -8.31
CA GLN A 332 -50.21 -9.87 -7.17
C GLN A 332 -51.51 -9.15 -7.56
N GLN A 333 -51.64 -8.71 -8.81
CA GLN A 333 -52.83 -8.02 -9.33
C GLN A 333 -53.70 -8.90 -10.26
N GLU A 334 -53.25 -10.12 -10.58
CA GLU A 334 -54.04 -11.20 -11.20
C GLU A 334 -54.50 -12.23 -10.16
#